data_AF-A0A2S3ZLB3-F1
#
_entry.id   AF-A0A2S3ZLB3-F1
#
_cell.length_a   1.000
_cell.length_b   1.000
_cell.length_c   1.000
_cell.angle_alpha   90.00
_cell.angle_beta   90.00
_cell.angle_gamma   90.00
#
_symmetry.space_group_name_H-M   'P 1'
#
loop_
_entity.id
_entity.type
_entity.pdbx_description
1 polymer ?
#
loop_
_entity_poly.entity_id
_entity_poly.type
_entity_poly.pdbx_seq_one_letter_code
_entity_poly.pdbx_strand_id
1 'polypeptide(L)'
;MLTITHTHEAGTLIDGTSRGDGTAEVLKSTGWRWGRSISAWFVPQSRDRLPKLHAITRTKSALEAAGFEVETEIDSSHRPTADVEAGKIERQADRVDALAAKAERKTGAEDAAYDKARAALDRLPEGGEPIKVGHHSEGRHRNAIAKADTAMRKSVDATVEATVAQARADAATHTTDARYNPVTVANRIETLGA
;
A
#
# COMPACT_ATOMS: atom_id res chain seq x y z
N MET A 1 6.56 -5.00 -28.58
CA MET A 1 5.96 -6.32 -28.34
C MET A 1 5.51 -6.40 -26.89
N LEU A 2 4.26 -6.79 -26.65
CA LEU A 2 3.66 -6.97 -25.34
C LEU A 2 3.41 -8.46 -25.11
N THR A 3 3.61 -8.96 -23.91
CA THR A 3 3.38 -10.38 -23.59
C THR A 3 2.41 -10.48 -22.43
N ILE A 4 1.24 -11.07 -22.67
CA ILE A 4 0.27 -11.40 -21.62
C ILE A 4 0.56 -12.81 -21.12
N THR A 5 1.06 -12.93 -19.90
CA THR A 5 1.37 -14.22 -19.28
C THR A 5 0.34 -14.55 -18.21
N HIS A 6 -0.13 -15.80 -18.19
CA HIS A 6 -0.90 -16.35 -17.08
C HIS A 6 -0.25 -17.62 -16.54
N THR A 7 -0.03 -17.62 -15.23
CA THR A 7 0.25 -18.83 -14.45
C THR A 7 -0.66 -18.86 -13.23
N HIS A 8 -0.88 -20.04 -12.67
CA HIS A 8 -1.70 -20.15 -11.45
C HIS A 8 -1.07 -19.40 -10.27
N GLU A 9 0.26 -19.36 -10.16
CA GLU A 9 0.97 -18.68 -9.07
C GLU A 9 0.99 -17.15 -9.21
N ALA A 10 1.27 -16.62 -10.40
CA ALA A 10 1.38 -15.18 -10.61
C ALA A 10 0.01 -14.53 -10.87
N GLY A 11 -0.93 -15.28 -11.44
CA GLY A 11 -2.14 -14.74 -12.07
C GLY A 11 -1.84 -14.26 -13.48
N THR A 12 -2.67 -13.35 -13.99
CA THR A 12 -2.51 -12.76 -15.34
C THR A 12 -1.80 -11.42 -15.24
N LEU A 13 -0.62 -11.33 -15.88
CA LEU A 13 0.25 -10.17 -15.95
C LEU A 13 0.51 -9.78 -17.42
N ILE A 14 1.03 -8.57 -17.64
CA ILE A 14 1.49 -8.13 -18.96
C ILE A 14 2.83 -7.41 -18.83
N ASP A 15 3.78 -7.85 -19.65
CA ASP A 15 5.12 -7.30 -19.78
C ASP A 15 5.28 -6.51 -21.08
N GLY A 16 6.37 -5.73 -21.16
CA GLY A 16 6.68 -4.89 -22.31
C GLY A 16 5.98 -3.53 -22.32
N THR A 17 5.18 -3.22 -21.29
CA THR A 17 4.56 -1.89 -21.13
C THR A 17 5.55 -0.87 -20.55
N SER A 18 5.36 0.39 -20.90
CA SER A 18 6.18 1.52 -20.46
C SER A 18 5.31 2.75 -20.18
N ARG A 19 5.83 3.70 -19.39
CA ARG A 19 5.06 4.90 -19.07
C ARG A 19 4.94 5.79 -20.29
N GLY A 20 3.70 6.06 -20.72
CA GLY A 20 3.41 7.00 -21.80
C GLY A 20 3.38 6.38 -23.19
N ASP A 21 3.43 5.05 -23.31
CA ASP A 21 3.29 4.34 -24.60
C ASP A 21 1.84 4.16 -25.08
N GLY A 22 0.85 4.60 -24.30
CA GLY A 22 -0.58 4.46 -24.62
C GLY A 22 -1.21 3.12 -24.20
N THR A 23 -0.44 2.16 -23.70
CA THR A 23 -0.96 0.87 -23.23
C THR A 23 -1.83 1.03 -21.97
N ALA A 24 -1.52 2.01 -21.12
CA ALA A 24 -2.19 2.24 -19.85
C ALA A 24 -3.69 2.54 -20.01
N GLU A 25 -4.07 3.33 -21.02
CA GLU A 25 -5.45 3.68 -21.32
C GLU A 25 -6.25 2.43 -21.72
N VAL A 26 -5.69 1.61 -22.60
CA VAL A 26 -6.29 0.35 -23.06
C VAL A 26 -6.46 -0.60 -21.88
N LEU A 27 -5.40 -0.82 -21.10
CA LEU A 27 -5.40 -1.73 -19.95
C LEU A 27 -6.42 -1.32 -18.87
N LYS A 28 -6.53 -0.03 -18.56
CA LYS A 28 -7.57 0.46 -17.64
C LYS A 28 -8.97 0.16 -18.16
N SER A 29 -9.22 0.37 -19.46
CA SER A 29 -10.53 0.14 -20.08
C SER A 29 -10.95 -1.34 -20.10
N THR A 30 -9.97 -2.25 -20.07
CA THR A 30 -10.18 -3.71 -20.04
C THR A 30 -10.15 -4.28 -18.62
N GLY A 31 -10.04 -3.43 -17.59
CA GLY A 31 -10.17 -3.81 -16.18
C GLY A 31 -8.85 -4.20 -15.49
N TRP A 32 -7.70 -3.93 -16.10
CA TRP A 32 -6.40 -4.16 -15.49
C TRP A 32 -6.08 -3.08 -14.45
N ARG A 33 -5.21 -3.43 -13.50
CA ARG A 33 -4.72 -2.52 -12.47
C ARG A 33 -3.21 -2.53 -12.41
N TRP A 34 -2.62 -1.39 -12.11
CA TRP A 34 -1.19 -1.29 -11.83
C TRP A 34 -0.89 -1.75 -10.40
N GLY A 35 -0.08 -2.79 -10.26
CA GLY A 35 0.40 -3.29 -8.98
C GLY A 35 1.73 -2.66 -8.61
N ARG A 36 1.76 -1.74 -7.63
CA ARG A 36 3.00 -1.06 -7.22
C ARG A 36 4.07 -2.01 -6.66
N SER A 37 3.68 -3.07 -5.98
CA SER A 37 4.60 -4.04 -5.37
C SER A 37 5.21 -5.01 -6.37
N ILE A 38 4.49 -5.29 -7.46
CA ILE A 38 4.95 -6.20 -8.54
C ILE A 38 5.47 -5.41 -9.75
N SER A 39 5.36 -4.08 -9.72
CA SER A 39 5.72 -3.16 -10.82
C SER A 39 5.19 -3.61 -12.19
N ALA A 40 3.97 -4.14 -12.20
CA ALA A 40 3.35 -4.71 -13.39
C ALA A 40 1.85 -4.43 -13.42
N TRP A 41 1.29 -4.44 -14.63
CA TRP A 41 -0.14 -4.48 -14.84
C TRP A 41 -0.65 -5.90 -14.60
N PHE A 42 -1.76 -6.04 -13.89
CA PHE A 42 -2.37 -7.34 -13.60
C PHE A 42 -3.89 -7.32 -13.73
N VAL A 43 -4.48 -8.49 -14.01
CA VAL A 43 -5.92 -8.71 -13.92
C VAL A 43 -6.31 -9.01 -12.47
N PRO A 44 -7.22 -8.25 -11.84
CA PRO A 44 -7.64 -8.50 -10.46
C PRO A 44 -8.22 -9.90 -10.25
N GLN A 45 -7.95 -10.50 -9.09
CA GLN A 45 -8.43 -11.84 -8.70
C GLN A 45 -8.13 -12.92 -9.76
N SER A 46 -6.95 -12.90 -10.38
CA SER A 46 -6.50 -13.91 -11.36
C SER A 46 -5.53 -14.93 -10.77
N ARG A 47 -4.79 -14.55 -9.73
CA ARG A 47 -3.84 -15.39 -9.01
C ARG A 47 -4.54 -16.47 -8.19
N ASP A 48 -3.91 -17.64 -8.14
CA ASP A 48 -4.42 -18.87 -7.55
C ASP A 48 -5.80 -19.27 -8.13
N ARG A 49 -6.03 -18.96 -9.41
CA ARG A 49 -7.26 -19.27 -10.17
C ARG A 49 -6.92 -19.66 -11.61
N LEU A 50 -7.88 -20.30 -12.27
CA LEU A 50 -7.83 -20.57 -13.71
C LEU A 50 -7.77 -19.27 -14.54
N PRO A 51 -7.19 -19.32 -15.75
CA PRO A 51 -7.07 -18.17 -16.62
C PRO A 51 -8.44 -17.58 -16.97
N LYS A 52 -8.58 -16.26 -16.78
CA LYS A 52 -9.76 -15.52 -17.23
C LYS A 52 -9.68 -15.26 -18.73
N LEU A 53 -9.89 -16.31 -19.54
CA LEU A 53 -9.71 -16.28 -20.99
C LEU A 53 -10.47 -15.13 -21.67
N HIS A 54 -11.69 -14.81 -21.20
CA HIS A 54 -12.46 -13.69 -21.72
C HIS A 54 -11.76 -12.33 -21.52
N ALA A 55 -11.11 -12.12 -20.36
CA ALA A 55 -10.41 -10.88 -20.06
C ALA A 55 -9.09 -10.78 -20.84
N ILE A 56 -8.37 -11.90 -20.95
CA ILE A 56 -7.13 -12.00 -21.76
C ILE A 56 -7.46 -11.70 -23.23
N THR A 57 -8.44 -12.40 -23.80
CA THR A 57 -8.83 -12.26 -25.21
C THR A 57 -9.31 -10.84 -25.52
N ARG A 58 -10.19 -10.28 -24.67
CA ARG A 58 -10.65 -8.88 -24.81
C ARG A 58 -9.48 -7.89 -24.77
N THR A 59 -8.52 -8.11 -23.89
CA THR A 59 -7.36 -7.22 -23.74
C THR A 59 -6.44 -7.32 -24.93
N LYS A 60 -6.13 -8.54 -25.39
CA LYS A 60 -5.34 -8.78 -26.59
C LYS A 60 -5.94 -8.04 -27.79
N SER A 61 -7.22 -8.26 -28.07
CA SER A 61 -7.89 -7.59 -29.20
C SER A 61 -7.90 -6.06 -29.08
N ALA A 62 -8.07 -5.51 -27.87
CA ALA A 62 -8.06 -4.07 -27.67
C ALA A 62 -6.66 -3.45 -27.88
N LEU A 63 -5.60 -4.15 -27.47
CA LEU A 63 -4.22 -3.72 -27.69
C LEU A 63 -3.82 -3.84 -29.17
N GLU A 64 -4.18 -4.93 -29.83
CA GLU A 64 -3.96 -5.11 -31.27
C GLU A 64 -4.69 -4.04 -32.09
N ALA A 65 -5.94 -3.72 -31.73
CA ALA A 65 -6.69 -2.63 -32.36
C ALA A 65 -6.06 -1.24 -32.14
N ALA A 66 -5.29 -1.07 -31.06
CA ALA A 66 -4.50 0.12 -30.79
C ALA A 66 -3.11 0.10 -31.46
N GLY A 67 -2.81 -0.94 -32.26
CA GLY A 67 -1.57 -1.05 -33.03
C GLY A 67 -0.41 -1.72 -32.31
N PHE A 68 -0.64 -2.34 -31.14
CA PHE A 68 0.39 -3.09 -30.43
C PHE A 68 0.46 -4.55 -30.90
N GLU A 69 1.68 -5.07 -31.03
CA GLU A 69 1.91 -6.51 -31.21
C GLU A 69 1.84 -7.22 -29.85
N VAL A 70 0.97 -8.22 -29.73
CA VAL A 70 0.67 -8.89 -28.46
C VAL A 70 0.76 -10.41 -28.55
N GLU A 71 1.59 -10.99 -27.70
CA GLU A 71 1.70 -12.42 -27.48
C GLU A 71 0.94 -12.85 -26.21
N THR A 72 0.50 -14.11 -26.17
CA THR A 72 -0.18 -14.70 -25.01
C THR A 72 0.45 -16.03 -24.64
N GLU A 73 0.93 -16.12 -23.40
CA GLU A 73 1.49 -17.33 -22.81
C GLU A 73 0.58 -17.78 -21.66
N ILE A 74 -0.10 -18.92 -21.81
CA ILE A 74 -1.09 -19.38 -20.84
C ILE A 74 -0.70 -20.76 -20.34
N ASP A 75 -0.34 -20.83 -19.06
CA ASP A 75 -0.22 -22.07 -18.31
C ASP A 75 -1.46 -22.24 -17.40
N SER A 76 -2.27 -23.25 -17.70
CA SER A 76 -3.47 -23.60 -16.92
C SER A 76 -3.23 -24.68 -15.88
N SER A 77 -1.99 -25.13 -15.68
CA SER A 77 -1.66 -26.08 -14.61
C SER A 77 -1.95 -25.43 -13.25
N HIS A 78 -2.61 -26.18 -12.36
CA HIS A 78 -2.91 -25.69 -11.02
C HIS A 78 -1.86 -26.20 -10.03
N ARG A 79 -1.44 -25.35 -9.11
CA ARG A 79 -0.61 -25.79 -7.99
C ARG A 79 -1.47 -26.51 -6.94
N PRO A 80 -0.92 -27.47 -6.18
CA PRO A 80 -1.61 -28.09 -5.05
C PRO A 80 -2.17 -27.08 -4.05
N THR A 81 -3.31 -27.40 -3.43
CA THR A 81 -3.96 -26.54 -2.43
C THR A 81 -3.04 -26.22 -1.26
N ALA A 82 -2.20 -27.17 -0.83
CA ALA A 82 -1.22 -26.96 0.23
C ALA A 82 -0.26 -25.81 -0.11
N ASP A 83 0.24 -25.78 -1.34
CA ASP A 83 1.16 -24.74 -1.81
C ASP A 83 0.44 -23.39 -1.93
N VAL A 84 -0.82 -23.37 -2.39
CA VAL A 84 -1.63 -22.13 -2.43
C VAL A 84 -1.80 -21.56 -1.02
N GLU A 85 -2.13 -22.40 -0.03
CA GLU A 85 -2.34 -21.95 1.34
C GLU A 85 -1.02 -21.51 2.00
N ALA A 86 0.08 -22.22 1.77
CA ALA A 86 1.41 -21.80 2.21
C ALA A 86 1.77 -20.41 1.65
N GLY A 87 1.59 -20.18 0.35
CA GLY A 87 1.84 -18.85 -0.26
C GLY A 87 0.88 -17.76 0.21
N LYS A 88 -0.33 -18.10 0.68
CA LYS A 88 -1.22 -17.11 1.34
C LYS A 88 -0.72 -16.74 2.73
N ILE A 89 -0.20 -17.71 3.49
CA ILE A 89 0.39 -17.47 4.82
C ILE A 89 1.63 -16.60 4.70
N GLU A 90 2.55 -16.94 3.77
CA GLU A 90 3.78 -16.18 3.53
C GLU A 90 3.47 -14.71 3.17
N ARG A 91 2.61 -14.48 2.17
CA ARG A 91 2.21 -13.12 1.78
C ARG A 91 1.53 -12.33 2.90
N GLN A 92 0.86 -13.02 3.82
CA GLN A 92 0.25 -12.39 4.97
C GLN A 92 1.30 -12.04 6.02
N ALA A 93 2.31 -12.88 6.24
CA ALA A 93 3.48 -12.57 7.07
C ALA A 93 4.25 -11.36 6.50
N ASP A 94 4.55 -11.35 5.20
CA ASP A 94 5.20 -10.21 4.52
C ASP A 94 4.41 -8.90 4.71
N ARG A 95 3.08 -8.99 4.64
CA ARG A 95 2.20 -7.84 4.86
C ARG A 95 2.29 -7.34 6.30
N VAL A 96 2.32 -8.23 7.28
CA VAL A 96 2.47 -7.87 8.70
C VAL A 96 3.82 -7.18 8.91
N ASP A 97 4.90 -7.78 8.42
CA ASP A 97 6.25 -7.22 8.54
C ASP A 97 6.37 -5.85 7.88
N ALA A 98 5.83 -5.68 6.68
CA ALA A 98 5.84 -4.40 5.98
C ALA A 98 5.04 -3.31 6.71
N LEU A 99 3.94 -3.67 7.36
CA LEU A 99 3.12 -2.75 8.16
C LEU A 99 3.77 -2.42 9.50
N ALA A 100 4.39 -3.40 10.16
CA ALA A 100 5.16 -3.19 11.39
C ALA A 100 6.34 -2.24 11.14
N ALA A 101 7.15 -2.51 10.11
CA ALA A 101 8.24 -1.62 9.71
C ALA A 101 7.74 -0.21 9.33
N LYS A 102 6.54 -0.10 8.77
CA LYS A 102 5.92 1.20 8.48
C LYS A 102 5.49 1.93 9.75
N ALA A 103 4.91 1.21 10.72
CA ALA A 103 4.54 1.77 12.01
C ALA A 103 5.77 2.30 12.76
N GLU A 104 6.84 1.51 12.83
CA GLU A 104 8.12 1.92 13.44
C GLU A 104 8.68 3.19 12.83
N ARG A 105 8.72 3.29 11.48
CA ARG A 105 9.14 4.52 10.80
C ARG A 105 8.27 5.73 11.14
N LYS A 106 6.98 5.52 11.42
CA LYS A 106 6.06 6.61 11.79
C LYS A 106 6.22 7.00 13.26
N THR A 107 6.43 6.06 14.16
CA THR A 107 6.81 6.34 15.56
C THR A 107 8.12 7.13 15.63
N GLY A 108 9.16 6.72 14.90
CA GLY A 108 10.41 7.49 14.87
C GLY A 108 10.25 8.89 14.26
N ALA A 109 9.29 9.08 13.34
CA ALA A 109 8.96 10.40 12.79
C ALA A 109 8.17 11.26 13.78
N GLU A 110 7.30 10.65 14.59
CA GLU A 110 6.60 11.29 15.71
C GLU A 110 7.60 11.80 16.75
N ASP A 111 8.51 10.94 17.24
CA ASP A 111 9.54 11.31 18.22
C ASP A 111 10.36 12.51 17.72
N ALA A 112 10.84 12.43 16.48
CA ALA A 112 11.61 13.50 15.86
C ALA A 112 10.80 14.80 15.66
N ALA A 113 9.48 14.71 15.46
CA ALA A 113 8.61 15.88 15.36
C ALA A 113 8.35 16.51 16.74
N TYR A 114 8.17 15.67 17.77
CA TYR A 114 8.00 16.09 19.15
C TYR A 114 9.25 16.80 19.68
N ASP A 115 10.45 16.24 19.45
CA ASP A 115 11.72 16.87 19.84
C ASP A 115 11.91 18.24 19.17
N LYS A 116 11.52 18.35 17.89
CA LYS A 116 11.55 19.64 17.17
C LYS A 116 10.55 20.65 17.75
N ALA A 117 9.36 20.20 18.11
CA ALA A 117 8.34 21.04 18.74
C ALA A 117 8.83 21.56 20.10
N ARG A 118 9.36 20.66 20.94
CA ARG A 118 9.98 21.01 22.22
C ARG A 118 11.13 22.00 22.05
N ALA A 119 12.08 21.72 21.16
CA ALA A 119 13.20 22.63 20.89
C ALA A 119 12.74 23.99 20.33
N ALA A 120 11.60 24.07 19.63
CA ALA A 120 11.05 25.33 19.15
C ALA A 120 10.37 26.12 20.27
N LEU A 121 9.68 25.44 21.19
CA LEU A 121 9.11 26.03 22.40
C LEU A 121 10.20 26.56 23.36
N ASP A 122 11.28 25.80 23.55
CA ASP A 122 12.41 26.17 24.43
C ASP A 122 13.14 27.45 23.94
N ARG A 123 12.93 27.87 22.69
CA ARG A 123 13.47 29.12 22.13
C ARG A 123 12.58 30.34 22.37
N LEU A 124 11.36 30.14 22.87
CA LEU A 124 10.47 31.25 23.21
C LEU A 124 10.90 31.88 24.54
N PRO A 125 10.65 33.18 24.73
CA PRO A 125 10.90 33.83 26.02
C PRO A 125 10.14 33.12 27.15
N GLU A 126 10.86 32.86 28.25
CA GLU A 126 10.26 32.26 29.44
C GLU A 126 9.11 33.12 29.97
N GLY A 127 8.02 32.48 30.39
CA GLY A 127 6.85 33.16 30.95
C GLY A 127 5.98 33.91 29.93
N GLY A 128 6.26 33.80 28.62
CA GLY A 128 5.40 34.36 27.57
C GLY A 128 5.46 35.88 27.48
N GLU A 129 6.67 36.45 27.46
CA GLU A 129 6.90 37.89 27.31
C GLU A 129 6.03 38.48 26.18
N PRO A 130 5.33 39.60 26.39
CA PRO A 130 4.58 40.24 25.31
C PRO A 130 5.46 40.67 24.13
N ILE A 131 4.91 40.61 22.92
CA ILE A 131 5.59 41.12 21.72
C ILE A 131 5.72 42.65 21.82
N LYS A 132 6.96 43.16 21.83
CA LYS A 132 7.27 44.60 21.79
C LYS A 132 7.03 45.15 20.39
N VAL A 133 5.81 45.63 20.12
CA VAL A 133 5.41 46.21 18.83
C VAL A 133 6.23 47.47 18.53
N GLY A 134 6.76 47.58 17.31
CA GLY A 134 7.60 48.69 16.86
C GLY A 134 9.08 48.56 17.23
N HIS A 135 9.48 47.52 17.99
CA HIS A 135 10.87 47.30 18.38
C HIS A 135 11.62 46.44 17.36
N HIS A 136 12.94 46.61 17.24
CA HIS A 136 13.76 45.85 16.28
C HIS A 136 13.72 44.32 16.48
N SER A 137 13.34 43.84 17.68
CA SER A 137 13.20 42.42 17.99
C SER A 137 11.83 41.82 17.64
N GLU A 138 10.84 42.65 17.28
CA GLU A 138 9.45 42.25 17.04
C GLU A 138 9.34 41.12 16.02
N GLY A 139 10.00 41.27 14.85
CA GLY A 139 9.97 40.27 13.78
C GLY A 139 10.57 38.93 14.23
N ARG A 140 11.65 38.96 15.02
CA ARG A 140 12.26 37.74 15.58
C ARG A 140 11.30 37.02 16.52
N HIS A 141 10.60 37.77 17.38
CA HIS A 141 9.64 37.19 18.33
C HIS A 141 8.46 36.54 17.61
N ARG A 142 7.82 37.24 16.66
CA ARG A 142 6.73 36.65 15.86
C ARG A 142 7.16 35.38 15.12
N ASN A 143 8.34 35.41 14.51
CA ASN A 143 8.88 34.26 13.80
C ASN A 143 9.16 33.07 14.73
N ALA A 144 9.61 33.31 15.96
CA ALA A 144 9.82 32.25 16.94
C ALA A 144 8.50 31.58 17.33
N ILE A 145 7.46 32.37 17.62
CA ILE A 145 6.11 31.87 17.93
C ILE A 145 5.55 31.07 16.75
N ALA A 146 5.60 31.62 15.54
CA ALA A 146 5.10 30.94 14.34
C ALA A 146 5.83 29.62 14.07
N LYS A 147 7.15 29.56 14.31
CA LYS A 147 7.93 28.32 14.20
C LYS A 147 7.53 27.29 15.25
N ALA A 148 7.33 27.70 16.50
CA ALA A 148 6.91 26.81 17.59
C ALA A 148 5.50 26.24 17.32
N ASP A 149 4.56 27.09 16.92
CA ASP A 149 3.19 26.70 16.55
C ASP A 149 3.18 25.74 15.35
N THR A 150 3.95 26.05 14.30
CA THR A 150 4.09 25.14 13.14
C THR A 150 4.71 23.79 13.54
N ALA A 151 5.71 23.79 14.41
CA ALA A 151 6.36 22.56 14.87
C ALA A 151 5.40 21.72 15.73
N MET A 152 4.61 22.34 16.61
CA MET A 152 3.61 21.67 17.42
C MET A 152 2.49 21.04 16.57
N ARG A 153 1.99 21.74 15.54
CA ARG A 153 1.01 21.13 14.62
C ARG A 153 1.58 19.89 13.92
N LYS A 154 2.82 19.98 13.46
CA LYS A 154 3.51 18.85 12.83
C LYS A 154 3.71 17.66 13.78
N SER A 155 3.96 17.89 15.07
CA SER A 155 4.05 16.78 16.03
C SER A 155 2.69 16.11 16.24
N VAL A 156 1.60 16.88 16.33
CA VAL A 156 0.24 16.32 16.41
C VAL A 156 -0.10 15.49 15.17
N ASP A 157 0.17 16.02 13.97
CA ASP A 157 -0.06 15.29 12.72
C ASP A 157 0.75 13.98 12.69
N ALA A 158 2.01 14.03 13.14
CA ALA A 158 2.88 12.86 13.20
C ALA A 158 2.36 11.80 14.19
N THR A 159 1.88 12.20 15.38
CA THR A 159 1.22 11.30 16.35
C THR A 159 -0.01 10.63 15.75
N VAL A 160 -0.85 11.36 15.02
CA VAL A 160 -2.01 10.78 14.34
C VAL A 160 -1.57 9.76 13.29
N GLU A 161 -0.56 10.09 12.48
CA GLU A 161 -0.03 9.17 11.46
C GLU A 161 0.59 7.91 12.07
N ALA A 162 1.33 8.03 13.19
CA ALA A 162 1.91 6.91 13.93
C ALA A 162 0.82 6.01 14.51
N THR A 163 -0.19 6.59 15.17
CA THR A 163 -1.34 5.86 15.72
C THR A 163 -2.08 5.07 14.64
N VAL A 164 -2.36 5.70 13.49
CA VAL A 164 -3.04 5.02 12.37
C VAL A 164 -2.16 3.92 11.76
N ALA A 165 -0.85 4.12 11.69
CA ALA A 165 0.07 3.11 11.19
C ALA A 165 0.13 1.90 12.14
N GLN A 166 0.21 2.14 13.46
CA GLN A 166 0.21 1.09 14.47
C GLN A 166 -1.09 0.29 14.44
N ALA A 167 -2.25 0.95 14.45
CA ALA A 167 -3.55 0.28 14.37
C ALA A 167 -3.68 -0.61 13.12
N ARG A 168 -3.07 -0.22 12.00
CA ARG A 168 -3.03 -1.04 10.77
C ARG A 168 -2.10 -2.25 10.89
N ALA A 169 -0.97 -2.11 11.58
CA ALA A 169 -0.07 -3.22 11.86
C ALA A 169 -0.76 -4.25 12.77
N ASP A 170 -1.37 -3.80 13.86
CA ASP A 170 -2.09 -4.65 14.82
C ASP A 170 -3.24 -5.41 14.12
N ALA A 171 -4.05 -4.69 13.33
CA ALA A 171 -5.14 -5.30 12.57
C ALA A 171 -4.63 -6.36 11.57
N ALA A 172 -3.45 -6.18 10.97
CA ALA A 172 -2.89 -7.15 10.04
C ALA A 172 -2.51 -8.46 10.74
N THR A 173 -1.96 -8.40 11.95
CA THR A 173 -1.63 -9.59 12.76
C THR A 173 -2.86 -10.45 13.00
N HIS A 174 -3.99 -9.84 13.37
CA HIS A 174 -5.22 -10.56 13.70
C HIS A 174 -5.90 -11.27 12.50
N THR A 175 -5.61 -10.87 11.26
CA THR A 175 -6.29 -11.45 10.09
C THR A 175 -5.93 -12.92 9.85
N THR A 176 -4.70 -13.33 10.14
CA THR A 176 -4.29 -14.75 10.04
C THR A 176 -5.00 -15.58 11.10
N ASP A 177 -4.98 -15.12 12.35
CA ASP A 177 -5.60 -15.80 13.48
C ASP A 177 -7.10 -16.01 13.27
N ALA A 178 -7.79 -14.98 12.77
CA ALA A 178 -9.23 -15.08 12.49
C ALA A 178 -9.56 -16.11 11.40
N ARG A 179 -8.70 -16.24 10.38
CA ARG A 179 -8.90 -17.17 9.26
C ARG A 179 -8.74 -18.63 9.67
N TYR A 180 -7.76 -18.90 10.53
CA TYR A 180 -7.42 -20.24 11.03
C TYR A 180 -8.01 -20.55 12.40
N ASN A 181 -8.88 -19.67 12.92
CA ASN A 181 -9.64 -19.94 14.12
C ASN A 181 -10.41 -21.27 13.99
N PRO A 182 -10.29 -22.20 14.96
CA PRO A 182 -10.92 -23.52 14.89
C PRO A 182 -12.42 -23.49 14.58
N VAL A 183 -13.16 -22.51 15.13
CA VAL A 183 -14.60 -22.35 14.89
C VAL A 183 -14.86 -21.94 13.44
N THR A 184 -14.08 -20.98 12.91
CA THR A 184 -14.18 -20.54 11.51
C THR A 184 -13.88 -21.69 10.53
N VAL A 185 -12.90 -22.53 10.86
CA VAL A 185 -12.55 -23.72 10.07
C VAL A 185 -13.68 -24.74 10.11
N ALA A 186 -14.22 -25.04 11.30
CA ALA A 186 -15.34 -25.96 11.47
C ALA A 186 -16.57 -25.54 10.65
N ASN A 187 -16.98 -24.26 10.73
CA ASN A 187 -18.12 -23.73 9.96
C ASN A 187 -17.91 -23.87 8.44
N ARG A 188 -16.67 -23.72 7.96
CA ARG A 188 -16.34 -23.86 6.54
C ARG A 188 -16.40 -25.33 6.09
N ILE A 189 -15.97 -26.25 6.94
CA ILE A 189 -16.09 -27.70 6.68
C ILE A 189 -17.56 -28.09 6.63
N GLU A 190 -18.38 -27.61 7.58
CA GLU A 190 -19.82 -27.86 7.60
C GLU A 190 -20.49 -27.38 6.31
N THR A 191 -20.17 -26.16 5.85
CA THR A 191 -20.73 -25.60 4.60
C THR A 191 -20.33 -26.39 3.35
N LEU A 192 -19.15 -27.02 3.35
CA LEU A 192 -18.67 -27.84 2.22
C LEU A 192 -19.21 -29.27 2.25
N GLY A 193 -19.60 -29.75 3.44
CA GLY A 193 -20.19 -31.08 3.64
C GLY A 193 -21.70 -31.13 3.46
N ALA A 194 -22.38 -29.97 3.43
CA ALA A 194 -23.81 -29.80 3.18
C ALA A 194 -24.12 -29.63 1.69
#